data_AF-A0A0S4WPJ0-F1
#
_entry.id   AF-A0A0S4WPJ0-F1
#
_cell.length_a   1.000
_cell.length_b   1.000
_cell.length_c   1.000
_cell.angle_alpha   90.00
_cell.angle_beta   90.00
_cell.angle_gamma   90.00
#
_symmetry.space_group_name_H-M   'P 1'
#
loop_
_entity.id
_entity.type
_entity.pdbx_description
1 polymer ?
#
loop_
_entity_poly.entity_id
_entity_poly.type
_entity_poly.pdbx_seq_one_letter_code
_entity_poly.pdbx_strand_id
1 'polypeptide(L)'
;MYALPVVALVAAGFGIWKLWKMSHPDQVKPVAAAVAPGAIPGLPGAPSAMPGQTQKVAPMTASEYLASYTPRVPGLQYTAPAYDELTKPSRVPVPAACVQIRGGCECWTQQGTHLETTPQICDQVVKRGFFESFEANGQMARNQERIQLAPQPVVALPAQPQEVRVVVDASRPAQMVQESRKRTVVGSGRARRVDELEAFPEG
;
A
#
# COMPACT_ATOMS: atom_id res chain seq x y z
N MET A 1 -56.16 3.03 49.78
CA MET A 1 -54.92 2.21 49.71
C MET A 1 -54.48 1.84 48.28
N TYR A 2 -54.79 2.65 47.25
CA TYR A 2 -54.40 2.36 45.85
C TYR A 2 -53.63 3.49 45.15
N ALA A 3 -53.39 4.62 45.81
CA ALA A 3 -52.67 5.75 45.21
C ALA A 3 -51.18 5.43 44.95
N LEU A 4 -50.53 4.72 45.86
CA LEU A 4 -49.11 4.36 45.73
C LEU A 4 -48.82 3.39 44.56
N PRO A 5 -49.56 2.28 44.34
CA PRO A 5 -49.29 1.42 43.19
C PRO A 5 -49.62 2.10 41.85
N VAL A 6 -50.64 2.96 41.79
CA VAL A 6 -51.00 3.69 40.56
C VAL A 6 -49.91 4.71 40.19
N VAL A 7 -49.38 5.46 41.16
CA VAL A 7 -48.29 6.41 40.92
C VAL A 7 -47.01 5.69 40.49
N ALA A 8 -46.70 4.51 41.06
CA ALA A 8 -45.54 3.72 40.66
C ALA A 8 -45.63 3.22 39.21
N LEU A 9 -46.81 2.78 38.77
CA LEU A 9 -47.03 2.33 37.39
C LEU A 9 -46.94 3.48 36.37
N VAL A 10 -47.47 4.65 36.72
CA VAL A 10 -47.36 5.86 35.87
C VAL A 10 -45.92 6.32 35.76
N ALA A 11 -45.16 6.33 36.87
CA ALA A 11 -43.75 6.71 36.86
C ALA A 11 -42.89 5.71 36.05
N ALA A 12 -43.15 4.42 36.17
CA ALA A 12 -42.47 3.38 35.39
C ALA A 12 -42.77 3.52 33.88
N GLY A 13 -44.04 3.73 33.51
CA GLY A 13 -44.43 3.94 32.12
C GLY A 13 -43.77 5.19 31.50
N PHE A 14 -43.71 6.30 32.26
CA PHE A 14 -43.06 7.52 31.81
C PHE A 14 -41.53 7.36 31.67
N GLY A 15 -40.89 6.63 32.58
CA GLY A 15 -39.47 6.30 32.51
C GLY A 15 -39.12 5.48 31.27
N ILE A 16 -39.91 4.45 30.95
CA ILE A 16 -39.74 3.62 29.75
C ILE A 16 -39.91 4.46 28.47
N TRP A 17 -40.92 5.35 28.42
CA TRP A 17 -41.15 6.23 27.26
C TRP A 17 -39.99 7.21 27.03
N LYS A 18 -39.45 7.81 28.10
CA LYS A 18 -38.29 8.71 28.01
C LYS A 18 -37.02 8.00 27.55
N LEU A 19 -36.76 6.78 28.03
CA LEU A 19 -35.63 5.97 27.57
C LEU A 19 -35.76 5.62 26.08
N TRP A 20 -36.95 5.24 25.64
CA TRP A 20 -37.20 4.91 24.24
C TRP A 20 -37.01 6.13 23.33
N LYS A 21 -37.46 7.32 23.75
CA LYS A 21 -37.24 8.57 23.02
C LYS A 21 -35.78 9.02 22.96
N MET A 22 -34.98 8.77 24.00
CA MET A 22 -33.53 9.04 23.95
C MET A 22 -32.79 8.07 23.03
N SER A 23 -33.29 6.84 22.90
CA SER A 23 -32.66 5.80 22.06
C SER A 23 -33.07 5.90 20.58
N HIS A 24 -34.14 6.63 20.26
CA HIS A 24 -34.59 6.88 18.88
C HIS A 24 -34.72 8.38 18.61
N PRO A 25 -33.61 9.15 18.59
CA PRO A 25 -33.65 10.51 18.09
C PRO A 25 -34.09 10.49 16.62
N ASP A 26 -35.06 11.34 16.31
CA ASP A 26 -35.65 11.47 14.98
C ASP A 26 -34.58 11.61 13.87
N GLN A 27 -34.69 10.70 12.91
CA GLN A 27 -34.13 10.68 11.56
C GLN A 27 -33.33 11.92 11.14
N VAL A 28 -32.05 11.70 10.86
CA VAL A 28 -31.18 12.61 10.10
C VAL A 28 -31.81 12.84 8.73
N LYS A 29 -32.40 14.01 8.53
CA LYS A 29 -32.86 14.48 7.22
C LYS A 29 -31.62 14.90 6.41
N PRO A 30 -31.24 14.21 5.32
CA PRO A 30 -30.15 14.70 4.48
C PRO A 30 -30.63 15.98 3.79
N VAL A 31 -30.07 17.11 4.20
CA VAL A 31 -30.10 18.35 3.42
C VAL A 31 -29.28 18.06 2.17
N ALA A 32 -29.99 17.89 1.05
CA ALA A 32 -29.40 17.95 -0.27
C ALA A 32 -28.68 19.28 -0.41
N ALA A 33 -27.35 19.22 -0.51
CA ALA A 33 -26.53 20.36 -0.91
C ALA A 33 -26.88 20.71 -2.36
N ALA A 34 -27.56 21.85 -2.54
CA ALA A 34 -27.68 22.49 -3.83
C ALA A 34 -26.31 23.05 -4.21
N VAL A 35 -25.54 22.28 -5.00
CA VAL A 35 -24.43 22.81 -5.80
C VAL A 35 -24.97 23.06 -7.20
N ALA A 36 -25.23 24.33 -7.51
CA ALA A 36 -25.42 24.76 -8.88
C ALA A 36 -24.08 24.64 -9.63
N PRO A 37 -23.98 23.96 -10.77
CA PRO A 37 -22.81 24.07 -11.62
C PRO A 37 -22.85 25.44 -12.31
N GLY A 38 -21.94 26.32 -11.89
CA GLY A 38 -21.63 27.54 -12.61
C GLY A 38 -21.17 27.20 -14.02
N ALA A 39 -21.96 27.63 -15.01
CA ALA A 39 -21.57 27.62 -16.41
C ALA A 39 -20.37 28.56 -16.60
N ILE A 40 -19.31 28.06 -17.23
CA ILE A 40 -18.23 28.89 -17.77
C ILE A 40 -18.58 29.11 -19.24
N PRO A 41 -18.99 30.32 -19.68
CA PRO A 41 -19.30 30.57 -21.07
C PRO A 41 -18.00 30.71 -21.86
N GLY A 42 -17.83 29.91 -22.91
CA GLY A 42 -16.85 30.17 -23.97
C GLY A 42 -15.72 29.15 -24.11
N LEU A 43 -16.04 27.94 -24.58
CA LEU A 43 -15.11 27.14 -25.39
C LEU A 43 -15.85 26.62 -26.63
N PRO A 44 -15.48 27.06 -27.85
CA PRO A 44 -16.00 26.46 -29.06
C PRO A 44 -15.21 25.17 -29.37
N GLY A 45 -15.88 24.01 -29.36
CA GLY A 45 -15.32 22.78 -29.93
C GLY A 45 -15.41 21.48 -29.12
N ALA A 46 -16.47 21.25 -28.32
CA ALA A 46 -16.71 19.93 -27.69
C ALA A 46 -17.89 19.21 -28.38
N PRO A 47 -17.78 17.90 -28.65
CA PRO A 47 -18.86 17.10 -29.24
C PRO A 47 -20.07 17.05 -28.29
N SER A 48 -21.26 17.10 -28.87
CA SER A 48 -22.55 17.13 -28.19
C SER A 48 -22.63 16.10 -27.06
N ALA A 49 -22.59 16.58 -25.82
CA ALA A 49 -22.91 15.79 -24.65
C ALA A 49 -24.40 15.44 -24.72
N MET A 50 -24.71 14.15 -24.93
CA MET A 50 -26.06 13.65 -24.68
C MET A 50 -26.42 13.98 -23.22
N PRO A 51 -27.65 14.45 -22.95
CA PRO A 51 -28.09 14.69 -21.58
C PRO A 51 -28.03 13.35 -20.83
N GLY A 52 -27.14 13.31 -19.83
CA GLY A 52 -26.94 12.16 -18.96
C GLY A 52 -28.25 11.79 -18.31
N GLN A 53 -28.83 10.67 -18.73
CA GLN A 53 -29.88 10.03 -17.97
C GLN A 53 -29.26 9.56 -16.66
N THR A 54 -29.62 10.25 -15.58
CA THR A 54 -29.47 9.74 -14.23
C THR A 54 -30.39 8.52 -14.15
N GLN A 55 -29.86 7.33 -14.48
CA GLN A 55 -30.56 6.08 -14.27
C GLN A 55 -30.79 5.96 -12.76
N LYS A 56 -32.01 6.23 -12.32
CA LYS A 56 -32.49 5.79 -11.01
C LYS A 56 -32.35 4.27 -11.02
N VAL A 57 -31.37 3.76 -10.28
CA VAL A 57 -31.19 2.32 -10.08
C VAL A 57 -32.49 1.80 -9.46
N ALA A 58 -33.25 1.02 -10.23
CA ALA A 58 -34.45 0.38 -9.72
C ALA A 58 -34.05 -0.58 -8.58
N PRO A 59 -34.87 -0.71 -7.51
CA PRO A 59 -34.60 -1.68 -6.46
C PRO A 59 -34.58 -3.08 -7.07
N MET A 60 -33.53 -3.86 -6.76
CA MET A 60 -33.38 -5.24 -7.23
C MET A 60 -34.61 -6.07 -6.86
N THR A 61 -35.07 -6.90 -7.79
CA THR A 61 -36.11 -7.90 -7.55
C THR A 61 -35.61 -8.98 -6.58
N ALA A 62 -36.52 -9.68 -5.90
CA ALA A 62 -36.14 -10.75 -4.97
C ALA A 62 -35.31 -11.87 -5.65
N SER A 63 -35.61 -12.19 -6.91
CA SER A 63 -34.84 -13.15 -7.71
C SER A 63 -33.44 -12.65 -8.04
N GLU A 64 -33.28 -11.36 -8.38
CA GLU A 64 -31.95 -10.77 -8.63
C GLU A 64 -31.11 -10.71 -7.36
N TYR A 65 -31.74 -10.45 -6.22
CA TYR A 65 -31.06 -10.52 -4.92
C TYR A 65 -30.57 -11.94 -4.65
N LEU A 66 -31.40 -12.96 -4.80
CA LEU A 66 -30.97 -14.36 -4.59
C LEU A 66 -29.85 -14.77 -5.57
N ALA A 67 -29.93 -14.32 -6.82
CA ALA A 67 -28.90 -14.58 -7.83
C ALA A 67 -27.56 -13.92 -7.47
N SER A 68 -27.56 -12.71 -6.89
CA SER A 68 -26.32 -12.02 -6.49
C SER A 68 -25.57 -12.74 -5.35
N TYR A 69 -26.27 -13.53 -4.54
CA TYR A 69 -25.68 -14.37 -3.49
C TYR A 69 -25.41 -15.82 -3.93
N THR A 70 -25.70 -16.18 -5.18
CA THR A 70 -25.39 -17.52 -5.70
C THR A 70 -23.90 -17.61 -6.07
N PRO A 71 -23.13 -18.58 -5.50
CA PRO A 71 -21.70 -18.71 -5.79
C PRO A 71 -21.41 -19.11 -7.23
N ARG A 72 -20.36 -18.51 -7.84
CA ARG A 72 -19.86 -18.91 -9.16
C ARG A 72 -19.10 -20.23 -9.12
N VAL A 73 -18.45 -20.53 -7.99
CA VAL A 73 -17.74 -21.80 -7.76
C VAL A 73 -18.47 -22.57 -6.66
N PRO A 74 -18.96 -23.81 -6.94
CA PRO A 74 -19.63 -24.63 -5.94
C PRO A 74 -18.76 -24.83 -4.70
N GLY A 75 -19.35 -24.60 -3.52
CA GLY A 75 -18.65 -24.73 -2.23
C GLY A 75 -17.87 -23.49 -1.78
N LEU A 76 -17.68 -22.47 -2.62
CA LEU A 76 -16.97 -21.23 -2.28
C LEU A 76 -17.92 -20.03 -2.25
N GLN A 77 -18.58 -19.80 -1.11
CA GLN A 77 -19.63 -18.78 -0.96
C GLN A 77 -19.17 -17.34 -1.27
N TYR A 78 -17.90 -17.03 -1.03
CA TYR A 78 -17.31 -15.71 -1.29
C TYR A 78 -17.10 -15.42 -2.78
N THR A 79 -17.39 -16.37 -3.68
CA THR A 79 -17.33 -16.17 -5.13
C THR A 79 -18.63 -15.59 -5.71
N ALA A 80 -19.64 -15.35 -4.88
CA ALA A 80 -20.92 -14.78 -5.31
C ALA A 80 -20.78 -13.31 -5.78
N PRO A 81 -21.52 -12.89 -6.83
CA PRO A 81 -21.43 -11.54 -7.39
C PRO A 81 -21.61 -10.38 -6.39
N ALA A 82 -22.39 -10.61 -5.33
CA ALA A 82 -22.60 -9.62 -4.26
C ALA A 82 -21.28 -9.17 -3.58
N TYR A 83 -20.23 -9.99 -3.64
CA TYR A 83 -18.93 -9.70 -3.05
C TYR A 83 -17.88 -9.25 -4.07
N ASP A 84 -18.23 -9.06 -5.35
CA ASP A 84 -17.28 -8.70 -6.41
C ASP A 84 -16.60 -7.36 -6.12
N GLU A 85 -17.36 -6.39 -5.60
CA GLU A 85 -16.83 -5.08 -5.21
C GLU A 85 -15.80 -5.17 -4.08
N LEU A 86 -15.92 -6.17 -3.20
CA LEU A 86 -14.99 -6.39 -2.08
C LEU A 86 -13.79 -7.27 -2.48
N THR A 87 -13.91 -8.07 -3.52
CA THR A 87 -12.91 -9.05 -3.97
C THR A 87 -12.11 -8.60 -5.19
N LYS A 88 -12.20 -7.32 -5.57
CA LYS A 88 -11.39 -6.73 -6.63
C LYS A 88 -9.89 -6.88 -6.32
N PRO A 89 -9.10 -7.50 -7.23
CA PRO A 89 -7.65 -7.60 -7.04
C PRO A 89 -6.99 -6.21 -6.95
N SER A 90 -6.28 -5.94 -5.86
CA SER A 90 -5.57 -4.67 -5.64
C SER A 90 -4.17 -4.63 -6.26
N ARG A 91 -3.62 -5.80 -6.59
CA ARG A 91 -2.28 -6.00 -7.14
C ARG A 91 -2.30 -7.11 -8.18
N VAL A 92 -1.47 -6.99 -9.20
CA VAL A 92 -1.38 -7.98 -10.28
C VAL A 92 -0.33 -9.03 -9.92
N PRO A 93 -0.61 -10.34 -10.04
CA PRO A 93 0.41 -11.36 -9.84
C PRO A 93 1.48 -11.27 -10.93
N VAL A 94 2.69 -10.86 -10.55
CA VAL A 94 3.88 -10.79 -11.42
C VAL A 94 5.01 -11.61 -10.79
N PRO A 95 5.99 -12.08 -11.59
CA PRO A 95 7.15 -12.80 -11.05
C PRO A 95 8.01 -11.86 -10.20
N ALA A 96 8.02 -12.07 -8.88
CA ALA A 96 8.90 -11.32 -7.98
C ALA A 96 10.29 -11.96 -7.88
N ALA A 97 10.34 -13.28 -7.99
CA ALA A 97 11.57 -14.04 -8.05
C ALA A 97 11.37 -15.27 -8.94
N CYS A 98 12.33 -15.55 -9.80
CA CYS A 98 12.43 -16.81 -10.52
C CYS A 98 13.82 -17.38 -10.29
N VAL A 99 13.92 -18.69 -10.10
CA VAL A 99 15.20 -19.37 -9.92
C VAL A 99 15.25 -20.64 -10.75
N GLN A 100 16.45 -20.98 -11.20
CA GLN A 100 16.71 -22.23 -11.90
C GLN A 100 17.60 -23.11 -11.01
N ILE A 101 17.08 -24.28 -10.62
CA ILE A 101 17.76 -25.21 -9.71
C ILE A 101 17.67 -26.62 -10.29
N ARG A 102 18.83 -27.28 -10.47
CA ARG A 102 18.94 -28.70 -10.90
C ARG A 102 18.13 -29.06 -12.16
N GLY A 103 18.00 -28.12 -13.09
CA GLY A 103 17.25 -28.30 -14.35
C GLY A 103 15.75 -27.98 -14.25
N GLY A 104 15.23 -27.68 -13.06
CA GLY A 104 13.90 -27.09 -12.86
C GLY A 104 13.99 -25.56 -12.84
N CYS A 105 12.90 -24.90 -13.25
CA CYS A 105 12.76 -23.45 -13.15
C CYS A 105 11.42 -23.13 -12.51
N GLU A 106 11.45 -22.39 -11.40
CA GLU A 106 10.27 -22.02 -10.63
C GLU A 106 10.23 -20.51 -10.43
N CYS A 107 9.01 -19.95 -10.49
CA CYS A 107 8.75 -18.55 -10.25
C CYS A 107 7.77 -18.39 -9.09
N TRP A 108 7.95 -17.34 -8.32
CA TRP A 108 7.05 -16.95 -7.24
C TRP A 108 6.49 -15.56 -7.49
N THR A 109 5.22 -15.41 -7.13
CA THR A 109 4.56 -14.11 -7.14
C THR A 109 5.11 -13.23 -6.03
N GLN A 110 4.83 -11.94 -6.16
CA GLN A 110 5.03 -10.93 -5.13
C GLN A 110 4.30 -11.19 -3.79
N GLN A 111 3.43 -12.20 -3.70
CA GLN A 111 2.84 -12.69 -2.43
C GLN A 111 3.51 -13.97 -1.90
N GLY A 112 4.56 -14.45 -2.56
CA GLY A 112 5.25 -15.70 -2.19
C GLY A 112 4.52 -16.98 -2.60
N THR A 113 3.49 -16.89 -3.44
CA THR A 113 2.82 -18.08 -3.99
C THR A 113 3.49 -18.54 -5.28
N HIS A 114 3.37 -19.82 -5.62
CA HIS A 114 3.84 -20.33 -6.91
C HIS A 114 3.14 -19.57 -8.05
N LEU A 115 3.93 -19.12 -9.04
CA LEU A 115 3.42 -18.50 -10.24
C LEU A 115 3.42 -19.54 -11.36
N GLU A 116 2.23 -19.93 -11.78
CA GLU A 116 2.03 -20.85 -12.90
C GLU A 116 2.58 -20.23 -14.20
N THR A 117 3.68 -20.80 -14.71
CA THR A 117 4.35 -20.34 -15.93
C THR A 117 5.01 -21.51 -16.65
N THR A 118 5.46 -21.30 -17.88
CA THR A 118 6.19 -22.33 -18.62
C THR A 118 7.70 -22.29 -18.31
N PRO A 119 8.42 -23.42 -18.43
CA PRO A 119 9.87 -23.46 -18.22
C PRO A 119 10.62 -22.46 -19.09
N GLN A 120 10.16 -22.24 -20.32
CA GLN A 120 10.72 -21.29 -21.27
C GLN A 120 10.56 -19.84 -20.78
N ILE A 121 9.37 -19.49 -20.27
CA ILE A 121 9.14 -18.15 -19.73
C ILE A 121 9.98 -17.93 -18.47
N CYS A 122 10.03 -18.91 -17.56
CA CYS A 122 10.86 -18.83 -16.36
C CYS A 122 12.34 -18.61 -16.72
N ASP A 123 12.89 -19.37 -17.67
CA ASP A 123 14.28 -19.22 -18.12
C ASP A 123 14.54 -17.83 -18.73
N GLN A 124 13.61 -17.29 -19.51
CA GLN A 124 13.71 -15.93 -20.04
C GLN A 124 13.68 -14.88 -18.94
N VAL A 125 12.81 -15.03 -17.94
CA VAL A 125 12.73 -14.11 -16.80
C VAL A 125 14.01 -14.17 -15.96
N VAL A 126 14.59 -15.34 -15.74
CA VAL A 126 15.87 -15.48 -15.03
C VAL A 126 17.01 -14.81 -15.81
N LYS A 127 17.05 -14.97 -17.13
CA LYS A 127 18.16 -14.45 -17.97
C LYS A 127 18.04 -12.97 -18.30
N ARG A 128 16.82 -12.44 -18.45
CA ARG A 128 16.57 -11.09 -18.98
C ARG A 128 15.78 -10.20 -18.02
N GLY A 129 15.25 -10.74 -16.94
CA GLY A 129 14.29 -10.08 -16.08
C GLY A 129 12.86 -10.08 -16.67
N PHE A 130 11.91 -9.62 -15.86
CA PHE A 130 10.54 -9.38 -16.28
C PHE A 130 10.26 -7.88 -16.24
N PHE A 131 9.83 -7.31 -17.37
CA PHE A 131 9.46 -5.90 -17.45
C PHE A 131 7.97 -5.72 -17.14
N GLU A 132 7.68 -4.87 -16.16
CA GLU A 132 6.31 -4.49 -15.81
C GLU A 132 5.93 -3.19 -16.52
N SER A 133 4.97 -3.26 -17.43
CA SER A 133 4.40 -2.08 -18.10
C SER A 133 3.29 -1.40 -17.28
N PHE A 134 3.07 -1.86 -16.05
CA PHE A 134 2.02 -1.40 -15.14
C PHE A 134 2.53 -1.43 -13.69
N GLU A 135 1.78 -0.79 -12.78
CA GLU A 135 2.11 -0.77 -11.35
C GLU A 135 1.66 -2.07 -10.66
N ALA A 136 2.53 -3.08 -10.58
CA ALA A 136 2.14 -4.37 -10.01
C ALA A 136 1.82 -4.32 -8.51
N ASN A 137 2.37 -3.36 -7.77
CA ASN A 137 2.17 -3.21 -6.33
C ASN A 137 0.89 -2.43 -5.91
N GLY A 138 0.13 -1.93 -6.88
CA GLY A 138 -1.07 -1.14 -6.63
C GLY A 138 -0.79 0.24 -6.00
N GLN A 139 -1.84 0.99 -5.68
CA GLN A 139 -1.73 2.39 -5.21
C GLN A 139 -1.11 2.54 -3.81
N MET A 140 -1.18 1.50 -2.97
CA MET A 140 -0.73 1.56 -1.57
C MET A 140 0.80 1.66 -1.45
N ALA A 141 1.56 0.99 -2.33
CA ALA A 141 3.02 1.08 -2.34
C ALA A 141 3.51 2.50 -2.66
N ARG A 142 2.85 3.20 -3.59
CA ARG A 142 3.17 4.61 -3.91
C ARG A 142 2.99 5.55 -2.70
N ASN A 143 1.96 5.33 -1.90
CA ASN A 143 1.73 6.15 -0.71
C ASN A 143 2.81 5.93 0.34
N GLN A 144 3.26 4.69 0.53
CA GLN A 144 4.33 4.39 1.48
C GLN A 144 5.67 4.98 1.05
N GLU A 145 6.02 4.86 -0.23
CA GLU A 145 7.25 5.46 -0.77
C GLU A 145 7.23 6.99 -0.66
N ARG A 146 6.06 7.62 -0.89
CA ARG A 146 5.89 9.07 -0.67
C ARG A 146 6.07 9.49 0.79
N ILE A 147 5.61 8.68 1.74
CA ILE A 147 5.79 8.96 3.18
C ILE A 147 7.26 8.78 3.58
N GLN A 148 7.98 7.81 2.99
CA GLN A 148 9.40 7.59 3.25
C GLN A 148 10.30 8.71 2.70
N LEU A 149 9.96 9.32 1.56
CA LEU A 149 10.72 10.40 0.93
C LEU A 149 10.39 11.81 1.46
N ALA A 150 9.41 11.96 2.36
CA ALA A 150 9.14 13.25 2.98
C ALA A 150 10.37 13.65 3.83
N PRO A 151 11.11 14.74 3.50
CA PRO A 151 12.26 15.17 4.28
C PRO A 151 11.77 15.49 5.69
N GLN A 152 12.21 14.70 6.66
CA GLN A 152 11.98 15.03 8.06
C GLN A 152 12.61 16.41 8.32
N PRO A 153 11.91 17.36 8.95
CA PRO A 153 12.49 18.64 9.30
C PRO A 153 13.63 18.38 10.28
N VAL A 154 14.86 18.37 9.77
CA VAL A 154 16.07 18.39 10.59
C VAL A 154 16.05 19.72 11.32
N VAL A 155 15.66 19.70 12.59
CA VAL A 155 15.79 20.85 13.46
C VAL A 155 17.28 21.12 13.59
N ALA A 156 17.77 22.12 12.86
CA ALA A 156 19.15 22.56 12.97
C ALA A 156 19.35 23.15 14.37
N LEU A 157 20.05 22.42 15.25
CA LEU A 157 20.60 23.02 16.45
C LEU A 157 21.64 24.08 16.03
N PRO A 158 21.59 25.31 16.57
CA PRO A 158 22.58 26.32 16.23
C PRO A 158 23.97 25.85 16.68
N ALA A 159 24.85 25.64 15.72
CA ALA A 159 26.26 25.34 15.95
C ALA A 159 26.90 26.52 16.67
N GLN A 160 27.18 26.36 17.97
CA GLN A 160 28.07 27.30 18.65
C GLN A 160 29.50 27.07 18.14
N PRO A 161 30.24 28.12 17.77
CA PRO A 161 31.63 27.97 17.36
C PRO A 161 32.46 27.54 18.58
N GLN A 162 32.76 26.24 18.68
CA GLN A 162 33.81 25.77 19.58
C GLN A 162 35.15 26.22 18.99
N GLU A 163 35.74 27.24 19.61
CA GLU A 163 37.10 27.70 19.34
C GLU A 163 38.07 26.53 19.54
N VAL A 164 38.56 25.97 18.44
CA VAL A 164 39.57 24.91 18.44
C VAL A 164 40.92 25.54 18.75
N ARG A 165 41.32 25.55 20.03
CA ARG A 165 42.70 25.87 20.41
C ARG A 165 43.61 24.70 20.06
N VAL A 166 44.31 24.84 18.94
CA VAL A 166 45.38 23.91 18.56
C VAL A 166 46.62 24.23 19.40
N VAL A 167 46.91 23.40 20.39
CA VAL A 167 48.22 23.41 21.06
C VAL A 167 49.17 22.57 20.22
N VAL A 168 50.09 23.23 19.51
CA VAL A 168 51.17 22.58 18.77
C VAL A 168 52.27 22.22 19.77
N ASP A 169 52.35 20.94 20.14
CA ASP A 169 53.45 20.41 20.92
C ASP A 169 54.66 20.22 19.99
N ALA A 170 55.67 21.09 20.11
CA ALA A 170 56.86 21.11 19.26
C ALA A 170 57.92 20.06 19.65
N SER A 171 57.58 19.03 20.43
CA SER A 171 58.56 18.12 21.05
C SER A 171 58.53 16.68 20.51
N ARG A 172 57.70 16.35 19.51
CA ARG A 172 57.65 14.99 18.93
C ARG A 172 58.42 14.92 17.59
N PRO A 173 59.41 14.02 17.44
CA PRO A 173 60.03 13.80 16.15
C PRO A 173 59.02 13.19 15.17
N ALA A 174 59.06 13.65 13.92
CA ALA A 174 58.16 13.28 12.85
C ALA A 174 58.13 11.75 12.63
N GLN A 175 57.07 11.09 13.09
CA GLN A 175 56.73 9.76 12.59
C GLN A 175 56.01 9.92 11.26
N MET A 176 56.66 9.38 10.23
CA MET A 176 56.22 9.28 8.85
C MET A 176 54.75 8.82 8.74
N VAL A 177 54.02 9.53 7.85
CA VAL A 177 52.96 9.03 6.97
C VAL A 177 52.18 7.84 7.54
N GLN A 178 51.08 8.14 8.23
CA GLN A 178 50.09 7.14 8.63
C GLN A 178 49.36 6.64 7.38
N GLU A 179 49.88 5.56 6.82
CA GLU A 179 49.38 4.89 5.62
C GLU A 179 47.92 4.46 5.79
N SER A 180 47.13 4.61 4.72
CA SER A 180 45.69 4.35 4.70
C SER A 180 45.39 2.92 5.18
N ARG A 181 44.58 2.78 6.23
CA ARG A 181 44.19 1.48 6.78
C ARG A 181 43.30 0.73 5.77
N LYS A 182 43.90 -0.15 4.96
CA LYS A 182 43.20 -0.98 3.96
C LYS A 182 42.28 -1.99 4.66
N ARG A 183 41.01 -2.03 4.23
CA ARG A 183 39.93 -2.87 4.77
C ARG A 183 40.03 -4.28 4.20
N THR A 184 40.22 -5.28 5.05
CA THR A 184 40.21 -6.70 4.63
C THR A 184 38.76 -7.19 4.58
N VAL A 185 38.31 -7.70 3.43
CA VAL A 185 37.02 -8.39 3.29
C VAL A 185 37.26 -9.88 3.61
N VAL A 186 36.61 -10.36 4.66
CA VAL A 186 36.67 -11.76 5.09
C VAL A 186 35.61 -12.54 4.31
N GLY A 187 36.05 -13.20 3.23
CA GLY A 187 35.28 -14.19 2.48
C GLY A 187 36.15 -15.41 2.24
N SER A 188 35.75 -16.54 2.82
CA SER A 188 36.18 -17.93 2.54
C SER A 188 37.64 -18.17 2.10
N GLY A 189 38.46 -18.66 3.04
CA GLY A 189 39.61 -19.52 2.73
C GLY A 189 40.83 -18.85 2.09
N ARG A 190 41.69 -18.29 2.95
CA ARG A 190 43.01 -17.66 2.71
C ARG A 190 42.96 -16.21 2.22
N ALA A 191 43.47 -15.31 3.08
CA ALA A 191 43.74 -13.92 2.73
C ALA A 191 44.86 -13.86 1.68
N ARG A 192 44.55 -13.37 0.47
CA ARG A 192 45.55 -12.96 -0.52
C ARG A 192 45.54 -11.45 -0.66
N ARG A 193 46.72 -10.86 -0.82
CA ARG A 193 46.88 -9.43 -1.04
C ARG A 193 46.44 -9.12 -2.47
N VAL A 194 45.69 -8.04 -2.67
CA VAL A 194 45.18 -7.61 -4.00
C VAL A 194 46.29 -7.28 -5.01
N ASP A 195 47.52 -7.05 -4.55
CA ASP A 195 48.70 -6.83 -5.38
C ASP A 195 49.25 -8.11 -6.06
N GLU A 196 48.76 -9.31 -5.70
CA GLU A 196 49.22 -10.60 -6.27
C GLU A 196 48.31 -11.15 -7.39
N LEU A 197 47.27 -10.41 -7.79
CA LEU A 197 46.50 -10.70 -9.00
C LEU A 197 47.17 -9.98 -10.17
N GLU A 198 48.30 -10.51 -10.62
CA GLU A 198 48.96 -10.05 -11.84
C GLU A 198 47.99 -10.15 -13.03
N ALA A 199 47.80 -8.98 -13.65
CA ALA A 199 47.77 -8.74 -15.08
C ALA A 199 47.14 -9.84 -15.97
N PHE A 200 45.99 -9.48 -16.54
CA PHE A 200 45.45 -10.06 -17.77
C PHE A 200 46.58 -10.25 -18.81
N PRO A 201 46.86 -11.48 -19.27
CA PRO A 201 47.62 -11.65 -20.50
C PRO A 201 46.72 -11.28 -21.68
N GLU A 202 47.13 -10.25 -22.42
CA GLU A 202 46.63 -9.93 -23.75
C GLU A 202 46.80 -11.16 -24.66
N GLY A 203 45.70 -11.58 -25.30
CA GLY A 203 45.63 -12.68 -26.26
C GLY A 203 44.25 -12.73 -26.89
#